data_AF-A0A401SEL9-F1
#
_entry.id   AF-A0A401SEL9-F1
#
_cell.length_a   1.000
_cell.length_b   1.000
_cell.length_c   1.000
_cell.angle_alpha   90.00
_cell.angle_beta   90.00
_cell.angle_gamma   90.00
#
_symmetry.space_group_name_H-M   'P 1'
#
loop_
_entity.id
_entity.type
_entity.pdbx_description
1 polymer ?
#
loop_
_entity_poly.entity_id
_entity_poly.type
_entity_poly.pdbx_seq_one_letter_code
_entity_poly.pdbx_strand_id
1 'polypeptide(L)'
;PDNLELYWQDLWILLGRYHKFDCLFYLNLNVQNWRGINSIASQAYRHSGSIIARFKPPSKMKLKKGINPVFSLFLQCMIVVCNLLFVLPLQLFGGSRRRPNIRAKSISNHPAGPYRCVESLDRLLASLYAGADTLDKIFQYATEAFRHRNCLGTREILSEEDEIQPNGRIFKKLILGNYKWLTYDEVYRRVTHFGSGLAMLGQRPKANIAIFCETRAEWMIAAQSCFMYNFPRE
;
A
#
# COMPACT_ATOMS: atom_id res chain seq x y z
N PRO A 1 -18.37 -12.02 -16.12
CA PRO A 1 -18.93 -10.88 -15.36
C PRO A 1 -18.48 -10.84 -13.89
N ASP A 2 -18.27 -11.99 -13.23
CA ASP A 2 -18.02 -12.03 -11.78
C ASP A 2 -16.59 -12.38 -11.34
N ASN A 3 -15.63 -12.47 -12.26
CA ASN A 3 -14.22 -12.81 -11.96
C ASN A 3 -13.24 -11.62 -12.07
N LEU A 4 -13.71 -10.43 -12.44
CA LEU A 4 -12.85 -9.23 -12.59
C LEU A 4 -12.73 -8.40 -11.31
N GLU A 5 -13.56 -8.61 -10.28
CA GLU A 5 -13.45 -7.89 -9.01
C GLU A 5 -12.28 -8.36 -8.13
N LEU A 6 -11.80 -9.59 -8.28
CA LEU A 6 -10.73 -10.13 -7.44
C LEU A 6 -9.33 -9.59 -7.81
N TYR A 7 -9.09 -9.32 -9.09
CA TYR A 7 -7.76 -8.91 -9.56
C TYR A 7 -7.38 -7.47 -9.16
N TRP A 8 -8.37 -6.59 -8.99
CA TRP A 8 -8.12 -5.20 -8.58
C TRP A 8 -7.98 -5.02 -7.06
N GLN A 9 -8.55 -5.91 -6.25
CA GLN A 9 -8.31 -5.92 -4.80
C GLN A 9 -6.88 -6.39 -4.46
N ASP A 10 -6.31 -7.31 -5.24
CA ASP A 10 -4.95 -7.82 -5.01
C ASP A 10 -3.84 -6.79 -5.31
N LEU A 11 -4.04 -5.87 -6.27
CA LEU A 11 -3.08 -4.80 -6.55
C LEU A 11 -3.07 -3.73 -5.43
N TRP A 12 -4.22 -3.49 -4.79
CA TRP A 12 -4.35 -2.59 -3.64
C TRP A 12 -3.75 -3.20 -2.35
N ILE A 13 -3.79 -4.53 -2.20
CA ILE A 13 -3.21 -5.24 -1.05
C ILE A 13 -1.67 -5.29 -1.13
N LEU A 14 -1.08 -5.30 -2.33
CA LEU A 14 0.38 -5.24 -2.50
C LEU A 14 0.98 -3.85 -2.18
N LEU A 15 0.20 -2.78 -2.28
CA LEU A 15 0.60 -1.41 -1.92
C LEU A 15 0.12 -0.98 -0.53
N GLY A 16 -0.94 -1.62 0.02
CA GLY A 16 -1.60 -1.23 1.26
C GLY A 16 -1.21 -2.00 2.52
N ARG A 17 -0.21 -2.90 2.47
CA ARG A 17 0.17 -3.75 3.63
C ARG A 17 1.44 -3.35 4.38
N TYR A 18 1.88 -2.10 4.27
CA TYR A 18 2.93 -1.53 5.12
C TYR A 18 2.33 -0.45 6.04
N HIS A 19 1.44 -0.86 6.95
CA HIS A 19 1.12 -0.05 8.11
C HIS A 19 2.26 -0.21 9.12
N LYS A 20 2.98 0.89 9.39
CA LYS A 20 4.20 1.02 10.22
C LYS A 20 5.47 0.42 9.62
N PHE A 21 6.04 1.13 8.66
CA PHE A 21 7.47 1.46 8.66
C PHE A 21 7.61 2.75 7.84
N ASP A 22 8.38 3.73 8.33
CA ASP A 22 8.92 4.79 7.49
C ASP A 22 9.76 4.10 6.39
N CYS A 23 9.14 3.85 5.25
CA CYS A 23 9.77 3.16 4.12
C CYS A 23 10.05 4.19 3.04
N LEU A 24 11.31 4.62 3.01
CA LEU A 24 12.01 5.05 1.81
C LEU A 24 11.72 4.08 0.66
N PHE A 25 10.78 4.42 -0.22
CA PHE A 25 10.57 3.72 -1.47
C PHE A 25 11.54 4.28 -2.51
N TYR A 26 12.69 3.62 -2.63
CA TYR A 26 13.59 3.74 -3.77
C TYR A 26 12.98 2.99 -4.95
N LEU A 27 12.46 3.72 -5.95
CA LEU A 27 12.33 3.17 -7.28
C LEU A 27 13.71 3.24 -7.94
N ASN A 28 14.16 2.08 -8.43
CA ASN A 28 15.48 1.85 -9.00
C ASN A 28 15.65 2.68 -10.29
N LEU A 29 16.26 3.86 -10.19
CA LEU A 29 16.86 4.57 -11.31
C LEU A 29 18.38 4.53 -11.14
N ASN A 30 19.01 3.67 -11.96
CA ASN A 30 20.43 3.56 -12.24
C ASN A 30 21.41 3.51 -11.04
N VAL A 31 21.83 2.28 -10.74
CA VAL A 31 22.98 1.93 -9.90
C VAL A 31 24.27 2.46 -10.55
N GLN A 32 24.71 3.70 -10.25
CA GLN A 32 26.13 4.10 -10.44
C GLN A 32 26.65 5.28 -9.60
N ASN A 33 25.84 6.03 -8.83
CA ASN A 33 26.36 7.24 -8.15
C ASN A 33 26.08 7.33 -6.64
N TRP A 34 26.30 6.21 -5.94
CA TRP A 34 25.92 5.98 -4.53
C TRP A 34 26.84 6.62 -3.46
N ARG A 35 27.89 7.37 -3.83
CA ARG A 35 28.88 7.88 -2.86
C ARG A 35 28.70 9.35 -2.43
N GLY A 36 27.91 10.16 -3.14
CA GLY A 36 27.74 11.60 -2.83
C GLY A 36 26.61 11.94 -1.85
N ILE A 37 25.55 11.13 -1.79
CA ILE A 37 24.28 11.50 -1.12
C ILE A 37 24.31 11.21 0.40
N ASN A 38 25.16 10.28 0.85
CA ASN A 38 25.31 9.95 2.28
C ASN A 38 25.90 11.09 3.12
N SER A 39 26.60 12.04 2.51
CA SER A 39 27.20 13.19 3.22
C SER A 39 26.15 14.21 3.65
N ILE A 40 25.14 14.47 2.81
CA ILE A 40 24.09 15.47 3.07
C ILE A 40 23.04 14.90 4.04
N ALA A 41 22.64 13.63 3.88
CA ALA A 41 21.74 12.95 4.80
C ALA A 41 22.34 12.79 6.23
N SER A 42 23.66 12.56 6.33
CA SER A 42 24.37 12.48 7.62
C SER A 42 24.60 13.83 8.30
N GLN A 43 24.44 14.95 7.59
CA GLN A 43 24.48 16.30 8.17
C GLN A 43 23.11 16.72 8.72
N ALA A 44 22.01 16.37 8.02
CA ALA A 44 20.66 16.61 8.51
C ALA A 44 20.34 15.80 9.80
N TYR A 45 20.83 14.56 9.90
CA TYR A 45 20.63 13.72 11.09
C TYR A 45 21.44 14.15 12.32
N ARG A 46 22.53 14.91 12.15
CA ARG A 46 23.39 15.35 13.25
C ARG A 46 22.85 16.56 14.02
N HIS A 47 21.92 17.33 13.44
CA HIS A 47 21.32 18.49 14.09
C HIS A 47 20.06 18.21 14.93
N SER A 48 19.50 16.99 14.87
CA SER A 48 18.40 16.55 15.74
C SER A 48 18.83 15.61 16.87
N GLY A 49 20.12 15.62 17.23
CA GLY A 49 20.69 14.87 18.33
C GLY A 49 20.36 15.44 19.71
N SER A 50 19.09 15.42 20.11
CA SER A 50 18.68 15.56 21.51
C SER A 50 17.32 14.89 21.68
N ILE A 51 17.15 14.10 22.74
CA ILE A 51 15.97 13.30 23.07
C ILE A 51 16.00 11.85 22.50
N ILE A 52 17.05 11.10 22.83
CA ILE A 52 16.91 9.65 23.03
C ILE A 52 16.38 9.46 24.46
N ALA A 53 15.06 9.40 24.61
CA ALA A 53 14.46 8.97 25.86
C ALA A 53 14.86 7.51 26.10
N ARG A 54 15.59 7.24 27.20
CA ARG A 54 15.86 5.87 27.66
C ARG A 54 14.53 5.16 27.87
N PHE A 55 14.21 4.22 27.00
CA PHE A 55 13.07 3.35 27.17
C PHE A 55 13.37 2.40 28.34
N LYS A 56 12.87 2.74 29.53
CA LYS A 56 12.89 1.84 30.68
C LYS A 56 11.91 0.70 30.37
N PRO A 57 12.34 -0.56 30.27
CA PRO A 57 11.42 -1.65 29.99
C PRO A 57 10.36 -1.69 31.11
N PRO A 58 9.08 -1.92 30.77
CA PRO A 58 8.02 -1.95 31.77
C PRO A 58 8.35 -3.02 32.80
N SER A 59 8.27 -2.66 34.08
CA SER A 59 8.43 -3.58 35.20
C SER A 59 7.50 -4.76 34.99
N LYS A 60 8.04 -5.99 35.00
CA LYS A 60 7.27 -7.24 34.94
C LYS A 60 6.04 -7.13 35.85
N MET A 61 4.85 -7.04 35.26
CA MET A 61 3.59 -7.13 36.00
C MET A 61 3.55 -8.52 36.63
N LYS A 62 3.84 -8.60 37.93
CA LYS A 62 3.61 -9.79 38.73
C LYS A 62 2.10 -9.91 38.93
N LEU A 63 1.43 -10.68 38.08
CA LEU A 63 0.05 -11.06 38.29
C LEU A 63 0.00 -12.03 39.48
N LYS A 64 -0.33 -11.53 40.68
CA LYS A 64 -0.57 -12.34 41.88
C LYS A 64 -2.05 -12.23 42.27
N LYS A 65 -2.83 -13.28 41.97
CA LYS A 65 -3.64 -14.07 42.91
C LYS A 65 -4.60 -14.98 42.13
N GLY A 66 -4.69 -16.22 42.63
CA GLY A 66 -5.39 -17.33 42.01
C GLY A 66 -6.86 -17.03 41.74
N ILE A 67 -7.23 -17.17 40.47
CA ILE A 67 -8.62 -17.33 40.07
C ILE A 67 -9.10 -18.63 40.70
N ASN A 68 -10.24 -18.60 41.42
CA ASN A 68 -10.80 -19.83 41.98
C ASN A 68 -10.92 -20.88 40.87
N PRO A 69 -10.39 -22.11 41.08
CA PRO A 69 -10.32 -23.11 40.02
C PRO A 69 -11.71 -23.42 39.45
N VAL A 70 -12.74 -23.36 40.28
CA VAL A 70 -14.15 -23.52 39.91
C VAL A 70 -14.62 -22.42 38.96
N PHE A 71 -14.25 -21.16 39.20
CA PHE A 71 -14.63 -20.03 38.32
C PHE A 71 -13.89 -20.09 36.99
N SER A 72 -12.61 -20.49 37.01
CA SER A 72 -11.83 -20.73 35.79
C SER A 72 -12.45 -21.86 34.96
N LEU A 73 -12.87 -22.94 35.60
CA LEU A 73 -13.53 -24.07 34.94
C LEU A 73 -14.89 -23.66 34.36
N PHE A 74 -15.66 -22.87 35.10
CA PHE A 74 -16.93 -22.31 34.63
C PHE A 74 -16.76 -21.46 33.37
N LEU A 75 -15.77 -20.56 33.36
CA LEU A 75 -15.47 -19.73 32.19
C LEU A 75 -15.03 -20.56 30.99
N GLN A 76 -14.19 -21.58 31.21
CA GLN A 76 -13.77 -22.50 30.17
C GLN A 76 -14.96 -23.29 29.59
N CYS A 77 -15.84 -23.81 30.44
CA CYS A 77 -17.06 -24.49 30.00
C CYS A 77 -17.97 -23.55 29.19
N MET A 78 -18.14 -22.30 29.62
CA MET A 78 -18.93 -21.31 28.89
C MET A 78 -18.33 -21.01 27.51
N ILE A 79 -17.00 -20.85 27.42
CA ILE A 79 -16.30 -20.65 26.15
C ILE A 79 -16.46 -21.86 25.22
N VAL A 80 -16.35 -23.09 25.75
CA VAL A 80 -16.57 -24.31 24.97
C VAL A 80 -18.01 -24.36 24.45
N VAL A 81 -19.02 -24.12 25.30
CA VAL A 81 -20.43 -24.11 24.90
C VAL A 81 -20.70 -23.05 23.83
N CYS A 82 -20.19 -21.83 24.00
CA CYS A 82 -20.31 -20.79 22.98
C CYS A 82 -19.64 -21.19 21.65
N ASN A 83 -18.46 -21.82 21.69
CA ASN A 83 -17.80 -22.32 20.48
C ASN A 83 -18.59 -23.46 19.81
N LEU A 84 -19.18 -24.36 20.59
CA LEU A 84 -20.02 -25.46 20.07
C LEU A 84 -21.33 -24.96 19.48
N LEU A 85 -21.95 -23.93 20.06
CA LEU A 85 -23.23 -23.39 19.60
C LEU A 85 -23.10 -22.41 18.44
N PHE A 86 -22.04 -21.59 18.42
CA PHE A 86 -21.89 -20.55 17.41
C PHE A 86 -20.86 -20.92 16.36
N VAL A 87 -19.68 -21.39 16.74
CA VAL A 87 -18.56 -21.58 15.79
C VAL A 87 -18.72 -22.88 15.00
N LEU A 88 -19.03 -24.01 15.63
CA LEU A 88 -19.12 -25.29 14.92
C LEU A 88 -20.24 -25.36 13.88
N PRO A 89 -21.47 -24.86 14.12
CA PRO A 89 -22.52 -24.85 13.11
C PRO A 89 -22.17 -23.90 11.96
N LEU A 90 -21.51 -22.77 12.24
CA LEU A 90 -20.98 -21.88 11.20
C LEU A 90 -19.87 -22.51 10.37
N GLN A 91 -19.03 -23.39 10.92
CA GLN A 91 -17.99 -24.09 10.16
C GLN A 91 -18.54 -25.29 9.36
N LEU A 92 -19.59 -25.96 9.86
CA LEU A 92 -20.23 -27.11 9.20
C LEU A 92 -21.24 -26.69 8.13
N PHE A 93 -22.03 -25.63 8.37
CA PHE A 93 -23.07 -25.14 7.46
C PHE A 93 -22.69 -23.85 6.72
N GLY A 94 -21.76 -23.04 7.25
CA GLY A 94 -21.19 -21.89 6.56
C GLY A 94 -20.11 -22.32 5.57
N GLY A 95 -20.55 -22.99 4.50
CA GLY A 95 -19.70 -23.47 3.42
C GLY A 95 -19.04 -22.34 2.63
N SER A 96 -18.05 -21.66 3.19
CA SER A 96 -17.00 -21.01 2.39
C SER A 96 -15.75 -21.85 2.52
N ARG A 97 -15.75 -23.00 1.81
CA ARG A 97 -14.54 -23.75 1.53
C ARG A 97 -13.67 -22.82 0.69
N ARG A 98 -12.82 -22.01 1.34
CA ARG A 98 -11.82 -21.18 0.67
C ARG A 98 -10.98 -22.14 -0.17
N ARG A 99 -11.25 -22.19 -1.47
CA ARG A 99 -10.37 -22.87 -2.41
C ARG A 99 -9.00 -22.22 -2.22
N PRO A 100 -7.93 -22.98 -1.95
CA PRO A 100 -6.60 -22.40 -1.97
C PRO A 100 -6.43 -21.85 -3.38
N ASN A 101 -6.36 -20.52 -3.50
CA ASN A 101 -6.16 -19.89 -4.78
C ASN A 101 -4.68 -20.10 -5.12
N ILE A 102 -4.38 -21.23 -5.76
CA ILE A 102 -3.01 -21.62 -6.09
C ILE A 102 -2.53 -20.62 -7.15
N ARG A 103 -1.75 -19.64 -6.72
CA ARG A 103 -1.22 -18.58 -7.60
C ARG A 103 -0.01 -19.06 -8.38
N ALA A 104 0.70 -20.06 -7.88
CA ALA A 104 1.90 -20.58 -8.53
C ALA A 104 2.01 -22.10 -8.45
N LYS A 105 2.52 -22.72 -9.51
CA LYS A 105 2.78 -24.15 -9.62
C LYS A 105 4.20 -24.40 -10.09
N SER A 106 4.83 -25.46 -9.57
CA SER A 106 6.16 -25.90 -9.99
C SER A 106 6.11 -26.38 -11.45
N ILE A 107 7.02 -25.89 -12.27
CA ILE A 107 7.13 -26.28 -13.69
C ILE A 107 7.69 -27.70 -13.80
N SER A 108 8.67 -28.04 -12.96
CA SER A 108 9.31 -29.36 -12.96
C SER A 108 8.58 -30.40 -12.10
N ASN A 109 7.42 -30.05 -11.54
CA ASN A 109 6.66 -30.86 -10.57
C ASN A 109 7.46 -31.29 -9.31
N HIS A 110 8.63 -30.67 -9.07
CA HIS A 110 9.43 -30.88 -7.85
C HIS A 110 9.23 -29.72 -6.85
N PRO A 111 9.18 -30.00 -5.53
CA PRO A 111 8.99 -28.96 -4.51
C PRO A 111 10.07 -27.88 -4.50
N ALA A 112 11.31 -28.24 -4.87
CA ALA A 112 12.45 -27.34 -4.97
C ALA A 112 12.67 -26.77 -6.39
N GLY A 113 11.74 -27.06 -7.32
CA GLY A 113 11.80 -26.59 -8.69
C GLY A 113 11.37 -25.12 -8.86
N PRO A 114 11.56 -24.55 -10.05
CA PRO A 114 11.08 -23.21 -10.35
C PRO A 114 9.54 -23.18 -10.39
N TYR A 115 8.93 -22.20 -9.72
CA TYR A 115 7.49 -21.97 -9.71
C TYR A 115 7.12 -20.86 -10.69
N ARG A 116 5.98 -21.03 -11.37
CA ARG A 116 5.38 -20.02 -12.25
C ARG A 116 3.94 -19.74 -11.89
N CYS A 117 3.46 -18.57 -12.27
CA CYS A 117 2.04 -18.23 -12.18
C CYS A 117 1.20 -19.27 -12.92
N VAL A 118 0.09 -19.71 -12.30
CA VAL A 118 -0.79 -20.72 -12.89
C VAL A 118 -1.43 -20.25 -14.19
N GLU A 119 -1.67 -18.94 -14.31
CA GLU A 119 -2.25 -18.34 -15.53
C GLU A 119 -1.29 -18.28 -16.71
N SER A 120 0.02 -18.42 -16.44
CA SER A 120 1.07 -18.26 -17.44
C SER A 120 2.14 -19.33 -17.28
N LEU A 121 1.73 -20.60 -17.14
CA LEU A 121 2.67 -21.71 -16.95
C LEU A 121 3.58 -21.89 -18.15
N ASP A 122 3.00 -21.86 -19.35
CA ASP A 122 3.72 -22.22 -20.59
C ASP A 122 4.63 -21.08 -21.08
N ARG A 123 4.26 -19.81 -20.86
CA ARG A 123 4.98 -18.65 -21.39
C ARG A 123 5.07 -17.50 -20.41
N LEU A 124 6.15 -16.72 -20.49
CA LEU A 124 6.23 -15.40 -19.85
C LEU A 124 5.24 -14.45 -20.54
N LEU A 125 4.28 -13.92 -19.78
CA LEU A 125 3.39 -12.87 -20.27
C LEU A 125 4.17 -11.56 -20.40
N ALA A 126 4.28 -11.04 -21.62
CA ALA A 126 4.90 -9.75 -21.89
C ALA A 126 3.94 -8.58 -21.66
N SER A 127 2.63 -8.83 -21.68
CA SER A 127 1.59 -7.84 -21.42
C SER A 127 0.43 -8.46 -20.64
N LEU A 128 -0.18 -7.66 -19.76
CA LEU A 128 -1.37 -8.04 -19.00
C LEU A 128 -2.64 -8.00 -19.85
N TYR A 129 -2.71 -7.04 -20.80
CA TYR A 129 -3.85 -6.86 -21.70
C TYR A 129 -3.39 -6.84 -23.16
N ALA A 130 -4.17 -7.44 -24.06
CA ALA A 130 -3.83 -7.47 -25.48
C ALA A 130 -3.69 -6.03 -26.03
N GLY A 131 -2.52 -5.69 -26.57
CA GLY A 131 -2.22 -4.36 -27.12
C GLY A 131 -1.69 -3.31 -26.13
N ALA A 132 -1.70 -3.59 -24.82
CA ALA A 132 -1.20 -2.67 -23.78
C ALA A 132 0.21 -3.03 -23.31
N ASP A 133 1.20 -2.86 -24.19
CA ASP A 133 2.60 -3.23 -23.98
C ASP A 133 3.41 -2.26 -23.08
N THR A 134 2.84 -1.10 -22.76
CA THR A 134 3.52 0.03 -22.10
C THR A 134 2.66 0.58 -20.97
N LEU A 135 3.27 1.21 -19.97
CA LEU A 135 2.57 1.68 -18.78
C LEU A 135 1.47 2.70 -19.10
N ASP A 136 1.70 3.57 -20.08
CA ASP A 136 0.72 4.54 -20.57
C ASP A 136 -0.47 3.86 -21.26
N LYS A 137 -0.24 2.83 -22.09
CA LYS A 137 -1.32 2.06 -22.71
C LYS A 137 -2.13 1.26 -21.69
N ILE A 138 -1.49 0.69 -20.67
CA ILE A 138 -2.19 0.01 -19.57
C ILE A 138 -3.08 1.00 -18.83
N PHE A 139 -2.56 2.19 -18.53
CA PHE A 139 -3.34 3.24 -17.88
C PHE A 139 -4.51 3.71 -18.75
N GLN A 140 -4.27 3.94 -20.05
CA GLN A 140 -5.31 4.31 -21.00
C GLN A 140 -6.42 3.23 -21.08
N TYR A 141 -6.04 1.95 -21.20
CA TYR A 141 -6.98 0.84 -21.19
C TYR A 141 -7.83 0.83 -19.92
N ALA A 142 -7.21 1.03 -18.75
CA ALA A 142 -7.94 1.10 -17.48
C ALA A 142 -8.91 2.30 -17.45
N THR A 143 -8.51 3.46 -17.96
CA THR A 143 -9.38 4.64 -18.05
C THR A 143 -10.56 4.42 -18.98
N GLU A 144 -10.37 3.76 -20.12
CA GLU A 144 -11.45 3.44 -21.05
C GLU A 144 -12.42 2.41 -20.47
N ALA A 145 -11.90 1.36 -19.83
CA ALA A 145 -12.71 0.31 -19.22
C ALA A 145 -13.50 0.77 -17.99
N PHE A 146 -12.95 1.69 -17.19
CA PHE A 146 -13.48 2.08 -15.88
C PHE A 146 -13.76 3.57 -15.72
N ARG A 147 -13.99 4.29 -16.83
CA ARG A 147 -14.09 5.76 -16.92
C ARG A 147 -14.77 6.44 -15.73
N HIS A 148 -15.97 5.99 -15.36
CA HIS A 148 -16.80 6.61 -14.33
C HIS A 148 -16.64 6.01 -12.93
N ARG A 149 -15.74 5.04 -12.73
CA ARG A 149 -15.47 4.45 -11.41
C ARG A 149 -14.48 5.30 -10.64
N ASN A 150 -14.56 5.23 -9.31
CA ASN A 150 -13.58 5.85 -8.42
C ASN A 150 -12.19 5.24 -8.62
N CYS A 151 -11.18 6.10 -8.77
CA CYS A 151 -9.80 5.77 -9.02
C CYS A 151 -8.90 6.18 -7.84
N LEU A 152 -8.89 7.48 -7.48
CA LEU A 152 -8.05 8.01 -6.40
C LEU A 152 -8.90 8.69 -5.34
N GLY A 153 -8.70 8.32 -4.06
CA GLY A 153 -9.39 8.91 -2.92
C GLY A 153 -8.45 9.76 -2.09
N THR A 154 -8.86 10.98 -1.72
CA THR A 154 -8.12 11.86 -0.80
C THR A 154 -9.02 12.21 0.38
N ARG A 155 -8.48 12.15 1.59
CA ARG A 155 -9.21 12.54 2.79
C ARG A 155 -9.09 14.04 3.00
N GLU A 156 -10.21 14.72 3.17
CA GLU A 156 -10.23 16.14 3.46
C GLU A 156 -9.70 16.43 4.87
N ILE A 157 -8.89 17.48 5.00
CA ILE A 157 -8.42 18.00 6.28
C ILE A 157 -9.25 19.25 6.55
N LEU A 158 -10.07 19.22 7.61
CA LEU A 158 -10.99 20.30 7.96
C LEU A 158 -10.32 21.33 8.88
N SER A 159 -9.58 20.88 9.88
CA SER A 159 -8.80 21.75 10.77
C SER A 159 -7.62 21.01 11.37
N GLU A 160 -6.65 21.77 11.89
CA GLU A 160 -5.54 21.27 12.69
C GLU A 160 -5.63 21.95 14.05
N GLU A 161 -5.70 21.17 15.11
CA GLU A 161 -5.83 21.64 16.49
C GLU A 161 -4.61 21.22 17.31
N ASP A 162 -4.12 22.13 18.14
CA ASP A 162 -2.99 21.87 19.04
C ASP A 162 -3.48 21.31 20.38
N GLU A 163 -3.33 20.00 20.58
CA GLU A 163 -3.72 19.32 21.80
C GLU A 163 -2.52 19.31 22.77
N ILE A 164 -2.60 20.09 23.85
CA ILE A 164 -1.57 20.12 24.88
C ILE A 164 -1.71 18.87 25.75
N GLN A 165 -0.74 17.97 25.64
CA GLN A 165 -0.70 16.81 26.50
C GLN A 165 -0.32 17.21 27.95
N PRO A 166 -0.67 16.39 28.96
CA PRO A 166 -0.33 16.66 30.36
C PRO A 166 1.18 16.80 30.65
N ASN A 167 2.02 16.34 29.73
CA ASN A 167 3.48 16.46 29.78
C ASN A 167 4.01 17.78 29.19
N GLY A 168 3.13 18.70 28.78
CA GLY A 168 3.47 19.99 28.16
C GLY A 168 3.86 19.90 26.68
N ARG A 169 3.81 18.72 26.05
CA ARG A 169 4.06 18.56 24.61
C ARG A 169 2.80 18.94 23.84
N ILE A 170 2.98 19.75 22.81
CA ILE A 170 1.92 20.14 21.88
C ILE A 170 1.84 19.07 20.79
N PHE A 171 0.68 18.46 20.62
CA PHE A 171 0.42 17.53 19.54
C PHE A 171 -0.54 18.14 18.52
N LYS A 172 -0.12 18.19 17.26
CA LYS A 172 -0.96 18.63 16.15
C LYS A 172 -1.94 17.52 15.78
N LYS A 173 -3.21 17.74 16.08
CA LYS A 173 -4.31 16.83 15.81
C LYS A 173 -5.06 17.31 14.58
N LEU A 174 -5.10 16.49 13.54
CA LEU A 174 -5.86 16.77 12.32
C LEU A 174 -7.31 16.34 12.50
N ILE A 175 -8.24 17.28 12.29
CA ILE A 175 -9.66 17.00 12.15
C ILE A 175 -9.93 16.66 10.69
N LEU A 176 -10.30 15.40 10.44
CA LEU A 176 -10.42 14.85 9.11
C LEU A 176 -11.88 14.75 8.68
N GLY A 177 -12.19 15.25 7.50
CA GLY A 177 -13.49 15.17 6.85
C GLY A 177 -13.69 13.90 6.04
N ASN A 178 -14.59 14.01 5.06
CA ASN A 178 -14.97 12.92 4.16
C ASN A 178 -13.90 12.64 3.10
N TYR A 179 -13.96 11.44 2.51
CA TYR A 179 -13.14 11.11 1.34
C TYR A 179 -13.74 11.75 0.09
N LYS A 180 -12.90 12.46 -0.66
CA LYS A 180 -13.20 12.92 -2.01
C LYS A 180 -12.56 11.96 -3.00
N TRP A 181 -13.36 11.43 -3.91
CA TRP A 181 -12.92 10.48 -4.92
C TRP A 181 -12.84 11.15 -6.27
N LEU A 182 -11.81 10.79 -7.02
CA LEU A 182 -11.61 11.15 -8.41
C LEU A 182 -11.90 9.93 -9.26
N THR A 183 -12.65 10.12 -10.32
CA THR A 183 -12.92 9.09 -11.31
C THR A 183 -11.69 8.83 -12.20
N TYR A 184 -11.65 7.67 -12.86
CA TYR A 184 -10.58 7.37 -13.83
C TYR A 184 -10.46 8.44 -14.92
N ASP A 185 -11.58 8.98 -15.40
CA ASP A 185 -11.60 10.05 -16.40
C ASP A 185 -10.96 11.35 -15.88
N GLU A 186 -11.31 11.75 -14.66
CA GLU A 186 -10.75 12.96 -14.04
C GLU A 186 -9.26 12.82 -13.77
N VAL A 187 -8.82 11.65 -13.31
CA VAL A 187 -7.40 11.37 -13.09
C VAL A 187 -6.66 11.42 -14.42
N TYR A 188 -7.18 10.78 -15.48
CA TYR A 188 -6.57 10.81 -16.80
C TYR A 188 -6.42 12.24 -17.33
N ARG A 189 -7.47 13.06 -17.27
CA ARG A 189 -7.40 14.48 -17.68
C ARG A 189 -6.32 15.25 -16.91
N ARG A 190 -6.21 15.03 -15.59
CA ARG A 190 -5.19 15.68 -14.77
C ARG A 190 -3.78 15.22 -15.13
N VAL A 191 -3.58 13.94 -15.38
CA VAL A 191 -2.32 13.36 -15.85
C VAL A 191 -1.89 13.98 -17.17
N THR A 192 -2.81 14.08 -18.14
CA THR A 192 -2.56 14.69 -19.45
C THR A 192 -2.23 16.18 -19.32
N HIS A 193 -3.02 16.95 -18.57
CA HIS A 193 -2.78 18.37 -18.38
C HIS A 193 -1.46 18.64 -17.66
N PHE A 194 -1.17 17.91 -16.58
CA PHE A 194 0.06 18.07 -15.82
C PHE A 194 1.30 17.86 -16.70
N GLY A 195 1.29 16.80 -17.52
CA GLY A 195 2.41 16.48 -18.40
C GLY A 195 2.55 17.46 -19.56
N SER A 196 1.43 17.93 -20.11
CA SER A 196 1.45 18.99 -21.13
C SER A 196 2.02 20.29 -20.58
N GLY A 197 1.70 20.63 -19.32
CA GLY A 197 2.26 21.77 -18.63
C GLY A 197 3.77 21.64 -18.43
N LEU A 198 4.25 20.47 -18.00
CA LEU A 198 5.68 20.20 -17.89
C LEU A 198 6.39 20.32 -19.25
N ALA A 199 5.81 19.75 -20.31
CA ALA A 199 6.36 19.85 -21.67
C ALA A 199 6.43 21.32 -22.14
N MET A 200 5.39 22.11 -21.87
CA MET A 200 5.36 23.54 -22.19
C MET A 200 6.44 24.33 -21.43
N LEU A 201 6.74 23.96 -20.18
CA LEU A 201 7.81 24.55 -19.37
C LEU A 201 9.22 24.12 -19.82
N GLY A 202 9.35 23.33 -20.88
CA GLY A 202 10.61 22.91 -21.46
C GLY A 202 11.10 21.54 -20.99
N GLN A 203 10.28 20.78 -20.27
CA GLN A 203 10.61 19.40 -19.93
C GLN A 203 10.65 18.55 -21.20
N ARG A 204 11.75 17.80 -21.36
CA ARG A 204 11.98 16.95 -22.53
C ARG A 204 11.79 15.48 -22.18
N PRO A 205 11.36 14.66 -23.15
CA PRO A 205 11.45 13.21 -23.01
C PRO A 205 12.88 12.78 -22.66
N LYS A 206 13.01 11.72 -21.85
CA LYS A 206 14.29 11.17 -21.36
C LYS A 206 15.12 12.16 -20.51
N ALA A 207 14.48 13.17 -19.94
CA ALA A 207 15.02 14.01 -18.88
C ALA A 207 14.39 13.67 -17.53
N ASN A 208 15.24 13.36 -16.55
CA ASN A 208 14.78 12.90 -15.25
C ASN A 208 14.02 13.99 -14.47
N ILE A 209 12.96 13.59 -13.77
CA ILE A 209 12.20 14.42 -12.85
C ILE A 209 12.32 13.81 -11.45
N ALA A 210 12.60 14.64 -10.45
CA ALA A 210 12.53 14.25 -9.05
C ALA A 210 11.18 14.69 -8.48
N ILE A 211 10.41 13.73 -7.95
CA ILE A 211 9.14 13.99 -7.28
C ILE A 211 9.36 13.78 -5.78
N PHE A 212 9.19 14.84 -4.99
CA PHE A 212 9.27 14.78 -3.53
C PHE A 212 7.89 15.08 -2.93
N CYS A 213 7.15 14.03 -2.61
CA CYS A 213 5.94 14.12 -1.81
C CYS A 213 5.58 12.75 -1.20
N GLU A 214 4.68 12.78 -0.23
CA GLU A 214 4.08 11.57 0.37
C GLU A 214 3.20 10.82 -0.65
N THR A 215 2.72 9.63 -0.28
CA THR A 215 1.83 8.78 -1.09
C THR A 215 0.42 9.35 -1.22
N ARG A 216 0.31 10.52 -1.87
CA ARG A 216 -0.94 11.23 -2.13
C ARG A 216 -1.39 11.09 -3.59
N ALA A 217 -2.64 11.48 -3.87
CA ALA A 217 -3.21 11.46 -5.22
C ALA A 217 -2.37 12.29 -6.21
N GLU A 218 -1.82 13.42 -5.77
CA GLU A 218 -0.98 14.30 -6.58
C GLU A 218 0.32 13.61 -7.01
N TRP A 219 0.93 12.80 -6.11
CA TRP A 219 2.12 12.00 -6.45
C TRP A 219 1.79 11.01 -7.57
N MET A 220 0.66 10.30 -7.45
CA MET A 220 0.24 9.32 -8.45
C MET A 220 -0.02 9.98 -9.81
N ILE A 221 -0.68 11.13 -9.83
CA ILE A 221 -0.92 11.92 -11.05
C ILE A 221 0.41 12.33 -11.69
N ALA A 222 1.35 12.84 -10.90
CA ALA A 222 2.66 13.26 -11.40
C ALA A 222 3.46 12.08 -11.98
N ALA A 223 3.48 10.94 -11.28
CA ALA A 223 4.17 9.73 -11.72
C ALA A 223 3.58 9.18 -13.03
N GLN A 224 2.25 9.04 -13.11
CA GLN A 224 1.56 8.59 -14.33
C GLN A 224 1.82 9.54 -15.51
N SER A 225 1.90 10.83 -15.25
CA SER A 225 2.23 11.82 -16.26
C SER A 225 3.65 11.66 -16.79
N CYS A 226 4.61 11.36 -15.91
CA CYS A 226 5.98 11.07 -16.33
C CYS A 226 6.08 9.85 -17.25
N PHE A 227 5.28 8.80 -16.99
CA PHE A 227 5.22 7.63 -17.87
C PHE A 227 4.57 7.96 -19.22
N MET A 228 3.44 8.69 -19.22
CA MET A 228 2.72 9.07 -20.43
C MET A 228 3.57 9.94 -21.38
N TYR A 229 4.43 10.81 -20.85
CA TYR A 229 5.27 11.70 -21.65
C TYR A 229 6.72 11.21 -21.81
N ASN A 230 7.02 9.99 -21.36
CA ASN A 230 8.33 9.34 -21.45
C ASN A 230 9.48 10.22 -20.91
N PHE A 231 9.28 10.83 -19.73
CA PHE A 231 10.31 11.68 -19.11
C PHE A 231 11.49 10.89 -18.54
N PRO A 232 11.31 9.76 -17.82
CA PRO A 232 12.45 9.02 -17.27
C PRO A 232 13.41 8.55 -18.38
N ARG A 233 14.72 8.64 -18.13
CA ARG A 233 15.73 7.98 -18.95
C ARG A 233 15.86 6.51 -18.52
N GLU A 234 15.84 5.59 -19.49
CA GLU A 234 16.15 4.17 -19.30
C GLU A 234 17.50 3.94 -18.59
#